data_AF-A0A9J6DTT3-F1
#
_entry.id   AF-A0A9J6DTT3-F1
#
_cell.length_a   1.000
_cell.length_b   1.000
_cell.length_c   1.000
_cell.angle_alpha   90.00
_cell.angle_beta   90.00
_cell.angle_gamma   90.00
#
_symmetry.space_group_name_H-M   'P 1'
#
loop_
_entity.id
_entity.type
_entity.pdbx_description
1 polymer ?
#
loop_
_entity_poly.entity_id
_entity_poly.type
_entity_poly.pdbx_seq_one_letter_code
_entity_poly.pdbx_strand_id
1 'polypeptide(L)'
;MPDVLKLGGWYNDTATVECDSWDYDPKSAPTTIISRWNLVCRSHWLINVANVIYSASSPLFLVVVGHVADRGGREPVLWVSITMLLIVTFASCFADTYSMYLSTRFLAAGFSAVNVVVSLVILFEGSSFCDGVLKTCIATSLYRSYCPTCGLSCFGSARCTWLRRAPAGFSCR
;
A
#
# COMPACT_ATOMS: atom_id res chain seq x y z
N MET A 1 32.17 7.01 -8.78
CA MET A 1 32.55 8.40 -8.41
C MET A 1 32.88 9.15 -9.70
N PRO A 2 32.11 10.16 -10.14
CA PRO A 2 32.61 11.04 -11.18
C PRO A 2 33.48 12.13 -10.55
N ASP A 3 34.50 12.52 -11.31
CA ASP A 3 35.54 13.46 -10.95
C ASP A 3 34.98 14.80 -10.48
N VAL A 4 35.22 15.10 -9.21
CA VAL A 4 35.03 16.45 -8.66
C VAL A 4 36.03 17.36 -9.36
N LEU A 5 35.56 18.17 -10.30
CA LEU A 5 36.35 19.17 -11.03
C LEU A 5 37.12 20.06 -10.04
N LYS A 6 38.40 19.74 -9.83
CA LYS A 6 39.33 20.55 -9.03
C LYS A 6 39.74 21.80 -9.81
N LEU A 7 38.89 22.82 -9.83
CA LEU A 7 39.32 24.17 -10.14
C LEU A 7 39.90 24.80 -8.86
N GLY A 8 41.21 24.61 -8.66
CA GLY A 8 42.00 25.37 -7.69
C GLY A 8 41.40 25.53 -6.30
N GLY A 9 41.42 24.48 -5.46
CA GLY A 9 41.29 24.61 -4.00
C GLY A 9 39.91 25.01 -3.43
N TRP A 10 38.92 25.34 -4.26
CA TRP A 10 37.55 25.64 -3.81
C TRP A 10 36.58 24.61 -4.40
N TYR A 11 35.89 23.84 -3.53
CA TYR A 11 34.81 22.95 -3.96
C TYR A 11 33.63 23.84 -4.38
N ASN A 12 33.15 23.68 -5.61
CA ASN A 12 32.00 24.43 -6.10
C ASN A 12 30.74 23.59 -5.92
N ASP A 13 30.10 23.72 -4.76
CA ASP A 13 28.88 23.01 -4.36
C ASP A 13 27.67 23.35 -5.26
N THR A 14 27.78 24.34 -6.15
CA THR A 14 26.70 24.76 -7.06
C THR A 14 26.77 24.14 -8.46
N ALA A 15 27.83 23.39 -8.77
CA ALA A 15 27.94 22.70 -10.06
C ALA A 15 27.09 21.41 -10.05
N THR A 16 25.96 21.43 -10.77
CA THR A 16 25.16 20.22 -11.01
C THR A 16 25.77 19.44 -12.18
N VAL A 17 26.30 18.26 -11.91
CA VAL A 17 26.85 17.34 -12.92
C VAL A 17 25.82 16.28 -13.30
N GLU A 18 25.80 15.89 -14.58
CA GLU A 18 24.94 14.79 -15.03
C GLU A 18 25.36 13.47 -14.35
N CYS A 19 24.37 12.74 -13.89
CA CYS A 19 24.51 11.50 -13.15
C CYS A 19 24.40 10.33 -14.14
N ASP A 20 25.51 9.61 -14.38
CA ASP A 20 25.52 8.46 -15.28
C ASP A 20 25.41 7.11 -14.55
N SER A 21 25.97 7.03 -13.34
CA SER A 21 25.96 5.81 -12.54
C SER A 21 25.91 6.12 -11.05
N TRP A 22 25.02 5.45 -10.33
CA TRP A 22 24.93 5.51 -8.87
C TRP A 22 25.44 4.20 -8.28
N ASP A 23 26.35 4.30 -7.32
CA ASP A 23 26.89 3.13 -6.63
C ASP A 23 26.10 2.92 -5.33
N TYR A 24 25.55 1.72 -5.14
CA TYR A 24 24.79 1.37 -3.94
C TYR A 24 25.67 0.53 -3.03
N ASP A 25 26.04 1.07 -1.86
CA ASP A 25 26.82 0.31 -0.88
C ASP A 25 26.02 -0.90 -0.35
N PRO A 26 26.43 -2.15 -0.65
CA PRO A 26 25.67 -3.35 -0.29
C PRO A 26 25.75 -3.69 1.21
N LYS A 27 26.65 -3.05 1.95
CA LYS A 27 26.90 -3.31 3.38
C LYS A 27 26.06 -2.46 4.32
N SER A 28 25.45 -1.37 3.83
CA SER A 28 24.77 -0.37 4.66
C SER A 28 23.31 -0.13 4.26
N ALA A 29 22.85 -0.58 3.09
CA ALA A 29 21.50 -0.32 2.61
C ALA A 29 20.67 -1.62 2.45
N PRO A 30 19.46 -1.72 3.04
CA PRO A 30 18.51 -2.75 2.64
C PRO A 30 18.16 -2.61 1.15
N THR A 31 17.86 -3.72 0.46
CA THR A 31 17.39 -3.68 -0.93
C THR A 31 16.06 -2.93 -1.00
N THR A 32 16.11 -1.65 -1.38
CA THR A 32 14.94 -0.79 -1.50
C THR A 32 14.39 -0.85 -2.92
N ILE A 33 13.15 -0.40 -3.11
CA ILE A 33 12.52 -0.32 -4.44
C ILE A 33 13.34 0.55 -5.40
N ILE A 34 14.03 1.56 -4.88
CA ILE A 34 14.89 2.46 -5.64
C ILE A 34 16.13 1.72 -6.16
N SER A 35 16.80 0.94 -5.31
CA SER A 35 17.99 0.17 -5.71
C SER A 35 17.66 -1.06 -6.54
N ARG A 36 16.48 -1.69 -6.34
CA ARG A 36 16.04 -2.86 -7.11
C ARG A 36 15.86 -2.56 -8.59
N TRP A 37 15.38 -1.37 -8.94
CA TRP A 37 15.14 -0.96 -10.33
C TRP A 37 15.98 0.24 -10.77
N ASN A 38 17.00 0.61 -10.00
CA ASN A 38 17.92 1.71 -10.26
C ASN A 38 17.20 3.01 -10.69
N LEU A 39 16.27 3.52 -9.87
CA LEU A 39 15.45 4.73 -10.14
C LEU A 39 16.19 6.05 -9.85
N VAL A 40 17.48 6.14 -10.18
CA VAL A 40 18.32 7.32 -9.94
C VAL A 40 18.74 7.98 -11.25
N CYS A 41 19.29 9.20 -11.15
CA CYS A 41 19.71 9.97 -12.30
C CYS A 41 18.55 10.16 -13.32
N ARG A 42 18.71 9.65 -14.56
CA ARG A 42 17.71 9.77 -15.65
C ARG A 42 16.38 9.05 -15.40
N SER A 43 16.34 8.05 -14.52
CA SER A 43 15.12 7.28 -14.22
C SER A 43 14.38 7.78 -12.96
N HIS A 44 14.83 8.88 -12.36
CA HIS A 44 14.20 9.45 -11.15
C HIS A 44 12.72 9.81 -11.33
N TRP A 45 12.31 10.20 -12.54
CA TRP A 45 10.92 10.54 -12.86
C TRP A 45 9.95 9.36 -12.68
N LEU A 46 10.40 8.10 -12.75
CA LEU A 46 9.57 6.91 -12.49
C LEU A 46 9.02 6.89 -11.07
N ILE A 47 9.72 7.48 -10.09
CA ILE A 47 9.23 7.59 -8.71
C ILE A 47 7.99 8.49 -8.66
N ASN A 48 8.05 9.62 -9.34
CA ASN A 48 6.93 10.56 -9.42
C ASN A 48 5.73 9.95 -10.15
N VAL A 49 5.99 9.23 -11.25
CA VAL A 49 4.95 8.50 -11.98
C VAL A 49 4.25 7.48 -11.08
N ALA A 50 5.01 6.70 -10.30
CA ALA A 50 4.42 5.73 -9.37
C ALA A 50 3.52 6.39 -8.31
N ASN A 51 3.88 7.58 -7.81
CA ASN A 51 3.07 8.33 -6.86
C ASN A 51 1.80 8.91 -7.50
N VAL A 52 1.90 9.45 -8.71
CA VAL A 52 0.74 9.95 -9.44
C VAL A 52 -0.24 8.82 -9.72
N ILE A 53 0.24 7.65 -10.16
CA ILE A 53 -0.57 6.47 -10.42
C ILE A 53 -1.26 5.98 -9.14
N TYR A 54 -0.53 5.96 -8.02
CA TYR A 54 -1.08 5.60 -6.70
C TYR A 54 -2.20 6.54 -6.26
N SER A 55 -2.05 7.84 -6.47
CA SER A 55 -3.07 8.82 -6.10
C SER A 55 -4.26 8.80 -7.08
N ALA A 56 -4.00 8.59 -8.37
CA ALA A 56 -5.02 8.54 -9.41
C ALA A 56 -5.89 7.28 -9.34
N SER A 57 -5.39 6.17 -8.78
CA SER A 57 -6.17 4.93 -8.67
C SER A 57 -7.41 5.09 -7.78
N SER A 58 -7.28 5.81 -6.67
CA SER A 58 -8.35 5.95 -5.67
C SER A 58 -9.65 6.53 -6.24
N PRO A 59 -9.65 7.71 -6.90
CA PRO A 59 -10.87 8.26 -7.47
C PRO A 59 -11.46 7.40 -8.59
N LEU A 60 -10.60 6.80 -9.44
CA LEU A 60 -11.07 5.96 -10.55
C LEU A 60 -11.86 4.75 -10.05
N PHE A 61 -11.36 4.07 -9.01
CA PHE A 61 -12.05 2.91 -8.43
C PHE A 61 -13.30 3.29 -7.65
N LEU A 62 -13.26 4.42 -6.93
CA LEU A 62 -14.43 4.92 -6.20
C LEU A 62 -15.61 5.21 -7.14
N VAL A 63 -15.37 5.83 -8.30
CA VAL A 63 -16.44 6.11 -9.27
C VAL A 63 -17.05 4.81 -9.79
N VAL A 64 -16.21 3.85 -10.20
CA VAL A 64 -16.67 2.58 -10.74
C VAL A 64 -17.45 1.76 -9.69
N VAL A 65 -16.86 1.56 -8.51
CA VAL A 65 -17.50 0.76 -7.47
C VAL A 65 -18.67 1.50 -6.82
N GLY A 66 -18.62 2.83 -6.73
CA GLY A 66 -19.74 3.66 -6.27
C GLY A 66 -20.98 3.45 -7.14
N HIS A 67 -20.83 3.54 -8.46
CA HIS A 67 -21.93 3.27 -9.39
C HIS A 67 -22.49 1.84 -9.27
N VAL A 68 -21.63 0.87 -8.97
CA VAL A 68 -22.06 -0.53 -8.76
C VAL A 68 -22.75 -0.68 -7.40
N ALA A 69 -22.26 -0.02 -6.35
CA ALA A 69 -22.82 -0.07 -5.00
C ALA A 69 -24.24 0.50 -4.94
N ASP A 70 -24.51 1.55 -5.72
CA ASP A 70 -25.83 2.15 -5.81
C ASP A 70 -26.88 1.20 -6.41
N ARG A 71 -26.46 0.19 -7.20
CA ARG A 71 -27.36 -0.75 -7.88
C ARG A 71 -27.35 -2.17 -7.30
N GLY A 72 -26.22 -2.60 -6.72
CA GLY A 72 -25.96 -3.99 -6.33
C GLY A 72 -26.13 -4.31 -4.84
N GLY A 73 -26.51 -3.32 -4.03
CA GLY A 73 -26.54 -3.45 -2.56
C GLY A 73 -25.13 -3.31 -1.95
N ARG A 74 -25.04 -2.73 -0.75
CA ARG A 74 -23.76 -2.33 -0.15
C ARG A 74 -22.94 -3.48 0.44
N GLU A 75 -23.60 -4.50 0.98
CA GLU A 75 -22.96 -5.64 1.64
C GLU A 75 -22.19 -6.58 0.69
N PRO A 76 -22.74 -7.03 -0.47
CA PRO A 76 -22.00 -7.91 -1.37
C PRO A 76 -20.78 -7.20 -2.00
N VAL A 77 -20.88 -5.89 -2.25
CA VAL A 77 -19.77 -5.09 -2.80
C VAL A 77 -18.57 -5.09 -1.85
N LEU A 78 -18.81 -5.01 -0.53
CA LEU A 78 -17.74 -5.06 0.47
C LEU A 78 -16.99 -6.40 0.44
N TRP A 79 -17.70 -7.53 0.41
CA TRP A 79 -17.07 -8.85 0.35
C TRP A 79 -16.23 -9.06 -0.92
N VAL A 80 -16.74 -8.58 -2.06
CA VAL A 80 -16.00 -8.63 -3.34
C VAL A 80 -14.76 -7.73 -3.30
N SER A 81 -14.85 -6.52 -2.76
CA SER A 81 -13.68 -5.63 -2.68
C SER A 81 -12.60 -6.14 -1.74
N ILE A 82 -12.99 -6.84 -0.65
CA ILE A 82 -12.04 -7.45 0.29
C ILE A 82 -11.30 -8.62 -0.36
N THR A 83 -12.03 -9.53 -1.01
CA THR A 83 -11.43 -10.70 -1.66
C THR A 83 -10.46 -10.29 -2.77
N MET A 84 -10.82 -9.31 -3.59
CA MET A 84 -9.93 -8.76 -4.62
C MET A 84 -8.68 -8.10 -4.03
N LEU A 85 -8.82 -7.35 -2.93
CA LEU A 85 -7.67 -6.73 -2.26
C LEU A 85 -6.67 -7.77 -1.75
N LEU A 86 -7.16 -8.87 -1.16
CA LEU A 86 -6.31 -9.96 -0.67
C LEU A 86 -5.54 -10.62 -1.82
N ILE A 87 -6.22 -10.92 -2.93
CA ILE A 87 -5.60 -11.54 -4.12
C ILE A 87 -4.50 -10.65 -4.68
N VAL A 88 -4.77 -9.36 -4.88
CA VAL A 88 -3.81 -8.41 -5.44
C VAL A 88 -2.61 -8.22 -4.51
N THR A 89 -2.85 -8.16 -3.20
CA THR A 89 -1.78 -8.00 -2.21
C THR A 89 -0.88 -9.24 -2.19
N PHE A 90 -1.47 -10.45 -2.26
CA PHE A 90 -0.70 -11.68 -2.38
C PHE A 90 0.09 -11.75 -3.68
N ALA A 91 -0.52 -11.33 -4.80
CA ALA A 91 0.15 -11.27 -6.10
C ALA A 91 1.37 -10.33 -6.10
N SER A 92 1.37 -9.29 -5.25
CA SER A 92 2.50 -8.37 -5.14
C SER A 92 3.79 -9.02 -4.62
N CYS A 93 3.69 -10.15 -3.91
CA CYS A 93 4.86 -10.93 -3.47
C CYS A 93 5.63 -11.54 -4.65
N PHE A 94 4.97 -11.78 -5.78
CA PHE A 94 5.57 -12.34 -6.99
C PHE A 94 5.98 -11.26 -8.01
N ALA A 95 5.99 -9.98 -7.61
CA ALA A 95 6.34 -8.89 -8.51
C ALA A 95 7.86 -8.82 -8.74
N ASP A 96 8.29 -9.42 -9.85
CA ASP A 96 9.67 -9.45 -10.33
C ASP A 96 9.93 -8.50 -11.50
N THR A 97 8.99 -7.62 -11.85
CA THR A 97 9.21 -6.55 -12.83
C THR A 97 8.66 -5.23 -12.31
N TYR A 98 9.25 -4.10 -12.74
CA TYR A 98 8.76 -2.76 -12.38
C TYR A 98 7.29 -2.55 -12.79
N SER A 99 6.90 -3.05 -13.98
CA SER A 99 5.53 -2.96 -14.48
C SER A 99 4.52 -3.75 -13.62
N MET A 100 4.88 -4.96 -13.17
CA MET A 100 4.03 -5.75 -12.27
C MET A 100 3.92 -5.12 -10.88
N TYR A 101 5.02 -4.55 -10.38
CA TYR A 101 4.99 -3.77 -9.13
C TYR A 101 4.05 -2.57 -9.24
N LEU A 102 4.08 -1.86 -10.37
CA LEU A 102 3.21 -0.70 -10.58
C LEU A 102 1.73 -1.08 -10.71
N SER A 103 1.41 -2.15 -11.43
CA SER A 103 0.03 -2.60 -11.61
C SER A 103 -0.57 -3.14 -10.30
N THR A 104 0.16 -3.96 -9.55
CA THR A 104 -0.28 -4.47 -8.25
C THR A 104 -0.48 -3.34 -7.26
N ARG A 105 0.42 -2.34 -7.24
CA ARG A 105 0.27 -1.14 -6.41
C ARG A 105 -0.97 -0.33 -6.78
N PHE A 106 -1.23 -0.12 -8.08
CA PHE A 106 -2.41 0.59 -8.58
C PHE A 106 -3.71 -0.10 -8.16
N LEU A 107 -3.83 -1.41 -8.40
CA LEU A 107 -4.99 -2.20 -8.03
C LEU A 107 -5.19 -2.22 -6.51
N ALA A 108 -4.13 -2.45 -5.73
CA ALA A 108 -4.20 -2.47 -4.28
C ALA A 108 -4.60 -1.10 -3.71
N ALA A 109 -4.14 0.00 -4.30
CA ALA A 109 -4.51 1.36 -3.88
C ALA A 109 -5.99 1.66 -4.17
N GLY A 110 -6.46 1.32 -5.38
CA GLY A 110 -7.87 1.45 -5.76
C GLY A 110 -8.82 0.67 -4.85
N PHE A 111 -8.60 -0.64 -4.69
CA PHE A 111 -9.45 -1.46 -3.82
C PHE A 111 -9.38 -1.04 -2.36
N SER A 112 -8.21 -0.62 -1.85
CA SER A 112 -8.09 -0.14 -0.47
C SER A 112 -8.93 1.12 -0.23
N ALA A 113 -8.93 2.08 -1.16
CA ALA A 113 -9.73 3.30 -1.04
C ALA A 113 -11.22 2.99 -1.03
N VAL A 114 -11.67 2.09 -1.91
CA VAL A 114 -13.06 1.61 -1.96
C VAL A 114 -13.47 0.97 -0.62
N ASN A 115 -12.64 0.08 -0.07
CA ASN A 115 -12.94 -0.58 1.20
C ASN A 115 -13.12 0.43 2.33
N VAL A 116 -12.28 1.47 2.41
CA VAL A 116 -12.41 2.53 3.43
C VAL A 116 -13.73 3.27 3.27
N VAL A 117 -14.07 3.73 2.06
CA VAL A 117 -15.30 4.52 1.84
C VAL A 117 -16.55 3.68 2.07
N VAL A 118 -16.61 2.46 1.54
CA VAL A 118 -17.76 1.57 1.74
C VAL A 118 -17.92 1.22 3.23
N SER A 119 -16.82 0.95 3.93
CA SER A 119 -16.83 0.70 5.38
C SER A 119 -17.36 1.90 6.17
N LEU A 120 -16.92 3.12 5.83
CA LEU A 120 -17.41 4.34 6.46
C LEU A 120 -18.90 4.54 6.23
N VAL A 121 -19.41 4.31 5.02
CA VAL A 121 -20.83 4.48 4.73
C VAL A 121 -21.67 3.45 5.50
N ILE A 122 -21.23 2.19 5.54
CA ILE A 122 -21.91 1.12 6.30
C ILE A 122 -21.94 1.43 7.80
N LEU A 123 -20.86 2.02 8.35
CA LEU A 123 -20.83 2.50 9.75
C LEU A 123 -21.92 3.55 10.01
N PHE A 124 -22.09 4.51 9.10
CA PHE A 124 -23.11 5.55 9.25
C PHE A 124 -24.54 5.03 9.04
N GLU A 125 -24.72 3.98 8.23
CA GLU A 125 -26.03 3.36 8.00
C GLU A 125 -26.50 2.44 9.15
N GLY A 126 -25.68 2.25 10.19
CA GLY A 126 -26.10 1.61 11.44
C GLY A 126 -26.34 0.10 11.34
N SER A 127 -25.90 -0.55 10.26
CA SER A 127 -26.03 -2.00 10.11
C SER A 127 -25.14 -2.74 11.12
N SER A 128 -25.71 -3.70 11.85
CA SER A 128 -25.01 -4.57 12.80
C SER A 128 -24.13 -5.61 12.09
N PHE A 129 -23.21 -5.15 11.24
CA PHE A 129 -22.18 -6.01 10.68
C PHE A 129 -21.09 -6.20 11.75
N CYS A 130 -20.76 -7.45 12.06
CA CYS A 130 -19.93 -7.85 13.20
C CYS A 130 -18.75 -6.90 13.41
N ASP A 131 -18.85 -6.07 14.45
CA ASP A 131 -17.99 -4.92 14.77
C ASP A 131 -16.48 -5.22 14.68
N GLY A 132 -16.09 -6.47 14.92
CA GLY A 132 -14.72 -6.95 14.82
C GLY A 132 -14.16 -7.05 13.39
N VAL A 133 -14.94 -7.53 12.42
CA VAL A 133 -14.49 -7.70 11.03
C VAL A 133 -14.23 -6.35 10.38
N LEU A 134 -15.16 -5.41 10.58
CA LEU A 134 -15.06 -4.05 10.09
C LEU A 134 -13.86 -3.30 10.69
N LYS A 135 -13.61 -3.45 12.00
CA LYS A 135 -12.44 -2.87 12.68
C LYS A 135 -11.12 -3.46 12.17
N THR A 136 -11.06 -4.78 11.92
CA THR A 136 -9.87 -5.39 11.31
C THR A 136 -9.64 -4.95 9.86
N CYS A 137 -10.70 -4.75 9.08
CA CYS A 137 -10.61 -4.29 7.68
C CYS A 137 -10.16 -2.82 7.57
N ILE A 138 -10.68 -1.95 8.45
CA ILE A 138 -10.22 -0.57 8.59
C ILE A 138 -8.77 -0.55 9.05
N ALA A 139 -8.40 -1.39 10.04
CA ALA A 139 -7.02 -1.50 10.49
C ALA A 139 -6.08 -1.97 9.36
N THR A 140 -6.41 -3.01 8.58
CA THR A 140 -5.59 -3.44 7.44
C THR A 140 -5.48 -2.37 6.34
N SER A 141 -6.50 -1.54 6.15
CA SER A 141 -6.48 -0.43 5.17
C SER A 141 -5.66 0.76 5.67
N LEU A 142 -5.64 1.02 6.99
CA LEU A 142 -4.82 2.05 7.63
C LEU A 142 -3.36 1.60 7.87
N TYR A 143 -3.11 0.29 8.00
CA TYR A 143 -1.77 -0.29 8.08
C TYR A 143 -0.92 -0.03 6.82
N ARG A 144 -1.53 0.44 5.73
CA ARG A 144 -0.86 0.96 4.51
C ARG A 144 0.17 2.06 4.82
N SER A 145 0.10 2.71 5.98
CA SER A 145 1.09 3.71 6.42
C SER A 145 2.39 3.10 6.98
N TYR A 146 2.42 1.82 7.36
CA TYR A 146 3.59 1.17 7.93
C TYR A 146 3.80 -0.24 7.34
N CYS A 147 4.83 -0.37 6.51
CA CYS A 147 5.44 -1.61 5.98
C CYS A 147 4.93 -2.09 4.60
N PRO A 148 5.68 -1.85 3.51
CA PRO A 148 5.25 -2.27 2.17
C PRO A 148 5.61 -3.74 1.82
N THR A 149 6.25 -4.54 2.69
CA THR A 149 6.69 -5.90 2.29
C THR A 149 6.59 -7.02 3.35
N CYS A 150 6.27 -6.76 4.62
CA CYS A 150 6.33 -7.80 5.68
C CYS A 150 5.01 -8.07 6.44
N GLY A 151 3.84 -7.73 5.88
CA GLY A 151 2.55 -7.99 6.58
C GLY A 151 2.13 -9.46 6.66
N LEU A 152 2.66 -10.33 5.78
CA LEU A 152 2.25 -11.74 5.69
C LEU A 152 2.80 -12.62 6.82
N SER A 153 3.80 -12.17 7.60
CA SER A 153 4.25 -12.90 8.79
C SER A 153 3.31 -12.76 10.00
N CYS A 154 2.34 -11.83 9.99
CA CYS A 154 1.37 -11.71 11.08
C CYS A 154 0.07 -12.52 10.87
N PHE A 155 -0.23 -13.00 9.67
CA PHE A 155 -1.37 -13.90 9.46
C PHE A 155 -1.11 -15.33 9.97
N GLY A 156 0.17 -15.69 10.17
CA GLY A 156 0.59 -17.01 10.65
C GLY A 156 0.81 -17.14 12.17
N SER A 157 0.81 -16.04 12.93
CA SER A 157 1.11 -16.10 14.37
C SER A 157 0.43 -15.01 15.19
N ALA A 158 -0.90 -15.01 15.24
CA ALA A 158 -1.61 -14.47 16.39
C ALA A 158 -2.78 -15.39 16.72
N ARG A 159 -2.37 -16.58 17.18
CA ARG A 159 -3.12 -17.46 18.07
C ARG A 159 -4.08 -16.62 18.93
N CYS A 160 -5.35 -16.99 18.92
CA CYS A 160 -6.45 -16.51 19.75
C CYS A 160 -6.07 -16.37 21.24
N THR A 161 -5.37 -15.29 21.63
CA THR A 161 -4.93 -15.11 23.03
C THR A 161 -5.43 -13.82 23.67
N TRP A 162 -6.00 -12.89 22.90
CA TRP A 162 -6.74 -11.74 23.47
C TRP A 162 -8.20 -12.06 23.81
N LEU A 163 -8.65 -13.29 23.55
CA LEU A 163 -9.96 -13.84 23.95
C LEU A 163 -10.01 -14.40 25.38
N ARG A 164 -9.03 -14.11 26.25
CA ARG A 164 -8.99 -14.68 27.62
C ARG A 164 -8.70 -13.69 28.74
N ARG A 165 -9.31 -12.51 28.72
CA ARG A 165 -9.50 -11.67 29.93
C ARG A 165 -10.60 -10.63 29.72
N ALA A 166 -11.83 -11.10 29.53
CA ALA A 166 -13.01 -10.33 29.93
C ALA A 166 -13.80 -11.24 30.89
N PRO A 167 -14.10 -10.78 32.13
CA PRO A 167 -14.82 -11.58 33.10
C PRO A 167 -16.18 -11.96 32.54
N ALA A 168 -16.54 -13.24 32.74
CA ALA A 168 -17.82 -13.81 32.38
C ALA A 168 -18.97 -12.99 32.98
N GLY A 169 -19.95 -12.63 32.14
CA GLY A 169 -21.21 -12.11 32.64
C GLY A 169 -21.94 -11.18 31.69
N PHE A 170 -22.34 -11.65 30.50
CA PHE A 170 -23.57 -11.15 29.87
C PHE A 170 -24.26 -12.33 29.18
N SER A 171 -25.26 -12.86 29.89
CA SER A 171 -26.21 -13.86 29.40
C SER A 171 -27.12 -13.20 28.38
N CYS A 172 -27.22 -13.73 27.17
CA CYS A 172 -28.28 -13.38 26.23
C CYS A 172 -29.58 -14.07 26.64
N ARG A 173 -30.47 -13.31 27.28
CA ARG A 173 -31.92 -13.30 27.01
C ARG A 173 -32.37 -11.84 27.04
#